data_AF-A0A7Z9IBY5-F1
#
_entry.id   AF-A0A7Z9IBY5-F1
#
_cell.length_a   1.000
_cell.length_b   1.000
_cell.length_c   1.000
_cell.angle_alpha   90.00
_cell.angle_beta   90.00
_cell.angle_gamma   90.00
#
_symmetry.space_group_name_H-M   'P 1'
#
loop_
_entity.id
_entity.type
_entity.pdbx_description
1 polymer ?
#
loop_
_entity_poly.entity_id
_entity_poly.type
_entity_poly.pdbx_seq_one_letter_code
_entity_poly.pdbx_strand_id
1 'polypeptide(L)'
;MVLVLLRLSVGWHFFKEGAAKMDGGFSSTGFLSSAKGPFSGGFQAMLWDSNGKIRLCYQSSRPSQPGGWSEPSYNTKAVADHWKAYHADVIAYQRLEGDWAKAAAGIVKRRVDQLDEF
;
A
#
# COMPACT_ATOMS: atom_id res chain seq x y z
N MET A 1 -10.87 39.45 -12.62
CA MET A 1 -9.45 39.13 -12.93
C MET A 1 -8.62 38.78 -11.70
N VAL A 2 -8.69 39.56 -10.61
CA VAL A 2 -7.91 39.29 -9.37
C VAL A 2 -8.16 37.89 -8.76
N LEU A 3 -9.42 37.42 -8.71
CA LEU A 3 -9.76 36.09 -8.18
C LEU A 3 -9.20 34.93 -9.03
N VAL A 4 -9.05 35.13 -10.34
CA VAL A 4 -8.50 34.13 -11.26
C VAL A 4 -6.99 34.02 -11.03
N LEU A 5 -6.31 35.17 -10.91
CA LEU A 5 -4.89 35.21 -10.57
C LEU A 5 -4.62 34.56 -9.21
N LEU A 6 -5.44 34.84 -8.19
CA LEU A 6 -5.32 34.21 -6.88
C LEU A 6 -5.45 32.67 -6.97
N ARG A 7 -6.43 32.15 -7.72
CA ARG A 7 -6.58 30.69 -7.90
C ARG A 7 -5.38 30.05 -8.61
N LEU A 8 -4.84 30.72 -9.63
CA LEU A 8 -3.68 30.21 -10.37
C LEU A 8 -2.40 30.26 -9.51
N SER A 9 -2.18 31.34 -8.76
CA SER A 9 -1.03 31.47 -7.86
C SER A 9 -1.06 30.45 -6.72
N VAL A 10 -2.22 30.26 -6.09
CA VAL A 10 -2.40 29.25 -5.04
C VAL A 10 -2.23 27.84 -5.60
N GLY A 11 -2.82 27.56 -6.78
CA GLY A 11 -2.65 26.29 -7.46
C GLY A 11 -1.18 25.99 -7.81
N TRP A 12 -0.44 26.99 -8.31
CA TRP A 12 0.98 26.85 -8.65
C TRP A 12 1.86 26.62 -7.41
N HIS A 13 1.56 27.29 -6.30
CA HIS A 13 2.27 27.10 -5.03
C HIS A 13 2.09 25.68 -4.50
N PHE A 14 0.85 25.20 -4.41
CA PHE A 14 0.57 23.81 -4.00
C PHE A 14 1.11 22.77 -4.99
N PHE A 15 1.12 23.08 -6.29
CA PHE A 15 1.71 22.19 -7.29
C PHE A 15 3.23 22.04 -7.12
N LYS A 16 3.94 23.14 -6.86
CA LYS A 16 5.39 23.10 -6.60
C LYS A 16 5.72 22.35 -5.30
N GLU A 17 4.97 22.61 -4.23
CA GLU A 17 5.16 21.86 -2.97
C GLU A 17 4.79 20.38 -3.11
N GLY A 18 3.74 20.08 -3.88
CA GLY A 18 3.35 18.70 -4.20
C GLY A 18 4.42 17.98 -5.02
N ALA A 19 4.95 18.61 -6.07
CA ALA A 19 6.02 18.08 -6.89
C ALA A 19 7.30 17.83 -6.08
N ALA A 20 7.68 18.75 -5.18
CA ALA A 20 8.81 18.55 -4.27
C ALA A 20 8.59 17.35 -3.33
N LYS A 21 7.35 17.05 -2.94
CA LYS A 21 7.01 15.89 -2.11
C LYS A 21 6.99 14.56 -2.89
N MET A 22 6.90 14.58 -4.22
CA MET A 22 6.95 13.36 -5.03
C MET A 22 8.32 12.67 -4.96
N ASP A 23 9.40 13.42 -4.72
CA ASP A 23 10.77 12.89 -4.66
C ASP A 23 11.17 12.38 -3.25
N GLY A 24 10.36 12.68 -2.22
CA GLY A 24 10.70 12.49 -0.81
C GLY A 24 10.03 11.32 -0.08
N GLY A 25 9.57 10.29 -0.80
CA GLY A 25 8.92 9.12 -0.19
C GLY A 25 7.56 9.41 0.45
N PHE A 26 6.92 10.52 0.08
CA PHE A 26 5.59 10.88 0.58
C PHE A 26 4.54 9.86 0.12
N SER A 27 3.88 9.21 1.07
CA SER A 27 2.82 8.24 0.79
C SER A 27 1.44 8.87 0.94
N SER A 28 0.69 8.96 -0.16
CA SER A 28 -0.72 9.43 -0.13
C SER A 28 -1.69 8.37 0.40
N THR A 29 -1.18 7.20 0.79
CA THR A 29 -1.95 6.01 1.20
C THR A 29 -3.00 6.33 2.27
N GLY A 30 -2.63 7.10 3.29
CA GLY A 30 -3.54 7.46 4.40
C GLY A 30 -4.68 8.41 4.01
N PHE A 31 -4.43 9.30 3.05
CA PHE A 31 -5.46 10.23 2.55
C PHE A 31 -6.44 9.51 1.63
N LEU A 32 -5.91 8.65 0.76
CA LEU A 32 -6.71 7.83 -0.15
C LEU A 32 -7.56 6.81 0.60
N SER A 33 -7.06 6.24 1.72
CA SER A 33 -7.82 5.26 2.51
C SER A 33 -8.96 5.91 3.29
N SER A 34 -8.76 7.15 3.73
CA SER A 34 -9.73 7.95 4.49
C SER A 34 -10.77 8.66 3.61
N ALA A 35 -10.72 8.48 2.28
CA ALA A 35 -11.66 9.09 1.36
C ALA A 35 -13.11 8.61 1.65
N LYS A 36 -14.02 9.55 1.84
CA LYS A 36 -15.46 9.30 2.07
C LYS A 36 -16.28 10.02 1.01
N GLY A 37 -17.30 9.36 0.48
CA GLY A 37 -18.21 9.94 -0.52
C GLY A 37 -18.43 9.03 -1.74
N PRO A 38 -19.23 9.45 -2.72
CA PRO A 38 -19.60 8.61 -3.88
C PRO A 38 -18.41 8.21 -4.76
N PHE A 39 -17.32 8.97 -4.71
CA PHE A 39 -16.08 8.68 -5.45
C PHE A 39 -14.99 8.01 -4.57
N SER A 40 -15.29 7.64 -3.32
CA SER A 40 -14.29 7.02 -2.43
C SER A 40 -13.69 5.75 -3.04
N GLY A 41 -14.51 4.96 -3.74
CA GLY A 41 -14.07 3.72 -4.38
C GLY A 41 -12.93 3.91 -5.37
N GLY A 42 -12.88 5.04 -6.10
CA GLY A 42 -11.78 5.32 -7.05
C GLY A 42 -10.46 5.61 -6.35
N PHE A 43 -10.49 6.41 -5.28
CA PHE A 43 -9.30 6.72 -4.48
C PHE A 43 -8.81 5.51 -3.70
N GLN A 44 -9.74 4.74 -3.14
CA GLN A 44 -9.48 3.50 -2.42
C GLN A 44 -8.91 2.43 -3.36
N ALA A 45 -9.39 2.32 -4.61
CA ALA A 45 -8.85 1.38 -5.59
C ALA A 45 -7.39 1.63 -5.99
N MET A 46 -6.85 2.84 -5.79
CA MET A 46 -5.42 3.13 -6.00
C MET A 46 -4.53 2.52 -4.90
N LEU A 47 -5.13 2.02 -3.82
CA LEU A 47 -4.43 1.36 -2.73
C LEU A 47 -4.37 -0.14 -2.98
N TRP A 48 -3.17 -0.70 -2.86
CA TRP A 48 -2.94 -2.13 -3.00
C TRP A 48 -3.77 -2.97 -2.00
N ASP A 49 -4.03 -2.44 -0.78
CA ASP A 49 -4.83 -3.08 0.26
C ASP A 49 -5.83 -2.10 0.91
N SER A 50 -6.75 -1.56 0.10
CA SER A 50 -7.74 -0.60 0.62
C SER A 50 -8.63 -1.12 1.75
N ASN A 51 -8.85 -2.43 1.80
CA ASN A 51 -9.76 -3.07 2.76
C ASN A 51 -9.03 -3.81 3.90
N GLY A 52 -7.69 -3.77 3.94
CA GLY A 52 -6.89 -4.49 4.94
C GLY A 52 -6.90 -6.01 4.79
N LYS A 53 -7.59 -6.55 3.79
CA LYS A 53 -7.83 -7.99 3.62
C LYS A 53 -6.55 -8.73 3.29
N ILE A 54 -5.64 -8.09 2.56
CA ILE A 54 -4.33 -8.69 2.27
C ILE A 54 -3.50 -8.68 3.56
N ARG A 55 -3.53 -7.56 4.32
CA ARG A 55 -3.10 -7.42 5.74
C ARG A 55 -3.40 -8.64 6.63
N LEU A 56 -4.64 -9.11 6.51
CA LEU A 56 -5.24 -10.12 7.37
C LEU A 56 -5.09 -11.55 6.83
N CYS A 57 -4.33 -11.75 5.73
CA CYS A 57 -4.28 -13.02 5.00
C CYS A 57 -5.67 -13.55 4.61
N TYR A 58 -6.68 -12.67 4.54
CA TYR A 58 -8.08 -13.07 4.42
C TYR A 58 -8.39 -13.44 2.97
N GLN A 59 -8.63 -14.72 2.72
CA GLN A 59 -9.16 -15.18 1.46
C GLN A 59 -10.65 -15.48 1.66
N SER A 60 -11.52 -14.67 1.04
CA SER A 60 -12.94 -14.97 1.01
C SER A 60 -13.11 -16.31 0.30
N SER A 61 -13.72 -17.28 0.96
CA SER A 61 -14.21 -18.49 0.35
C SER A 61 -15.15 -18.08 -0.80
N ARG A 62 -14.78 -18.34 -2.06
CA ARG A 62 -15.62 -18.04 -3.23
C ARG A 62 -16.52 -19.25 -3.55
N PRO A 63 -17.55 -19.05 -4.38
CA PRO A 63 -18.97 -19.03 -4.07
C PRO A 63 -19.65 -20.38 -4.39
N SER A 64 -19.05 -21.51 -4.03
CA SER A 64 -19.57 -22.84 -4.40
C SER A 64 -20.33 -23.55 -3.27
N GLN A 65 -21.07 -22.80 -2.46
CA GLN A 65 -22.03 -23.35 -1.50
C GLN A 65 -23.33 -22.55 -1.59
N PRO A 66 -24.37 -23.07 -2.25
CA PRO A 66 -25.70 -22.49 -2.14
C PRO A 66 -26.18 -22.73 -0.69
N GLY A 67 -26.05 -21.71 0.16
CA GLY A 67 -26.69 -21.67 1.49
C GLY A 67 -25.86 -22.11 2.71
N GLY A 68 -24.52 -22.13 2.66
CA GLY A 68 -23.69 -22.52 3.81
C GLY A 68 -22.63 -21.49 4.19
N TRP A 69 -22.48 -21.21 5.49
CA TRP A 69 -21.28 -20.56 6.04
C TRP A 69 -20.05 -21.35 5.58
N SER A 70 -19.13 -20.67 4.90
CA SER A 70 -17.84 -21.23 4.52
C SER A 70 -16.77 -20.63 5.42
N GLU A 71 -15.89 -21.46 5.98
CA GLU A 71 -14.76 -20.97 6.76
C GLU A 71 -13.88 -20.07 5.88
N PRO A 72 -13.48 -18.86 6.33
CA PRO A 72 -12.50 -18.06 5.61
C PRO A 72 -11.17 -18.81 5.59
N SER A 73 -10.61 -19.05 4.41
CA SER A 73 -9.26 -19.61 4.31
C SER A 73 -8.23 -18.50 4.50
N TYR A 74 -7.11 -18.81 5.14
CA TYR A 74 -5.98 -17.89 5.26
C TYR A 74 -4.94 -18.19 4.18
N ASN A 75 -4.47 -17.14 3.49
CA ASN A 75 -3.43 -17.27 2.47
C ASN A 75 -2.25 -16.36 2.82
N THR A 76 -1.21 -16.97 3.40
CA THR A 76 0.04 -16.31 3.79
C THR A 76 0.92 -15.96 2.60
N LYS A 77 0.80 -16.71 1.49
CA LYS A 77 1.60 -16.55 0.28
C LYS A 77 1.46 -15.16 -0.36
N ALA A 78 0.23 -14.64 -0.43
CA ALA A 78 -0.01 -13.31 -1.01
C ALA A 78 0.70 -12.19 -0.24
N VAL A 79 0.75 -12.30 1.08
CA VAL A 79 1.43 -11.33 1.96
C VAL A 79 2.95 -11.48 1.87
N ALA A 80 3.44 -12.72 1.90
CA ALA A 80 4.87 -13.00 1.76
C ALA A 80 5.42 -12.51 0.40
N ASP A 81 4.67 -12.73 -0.68
CA ASP A 81 5.06 -12.27 -2.03
C ASP A 81 5.03 -10.73 -2.11
N HIS A 82 4.04 -10.06 -1.49
CA HIS A 82 4.01 -8.60 -1.42
C HIS A 82 5.17 -8.02 -0.60
N TRP A 83 5.51 -8.61 0.55
CA TRP A 83 6.64 -8.17 1.36
C TRP A 83 7.98 -8.31 0.65
N LYS A 84 8.16 -9.40 -0.12
CA LYS A 84 9.34 -9.59 -0.97
C LYS A 84 9.42 -8.55 -2.09
N ALA A 85 8.30 -8.25 -2.75
CA ALA A 85 8.24 -7.23 -3.79
C ALA A 85 8.55 -5.83 -3.23
N TYR A 86 7.93 -5.45 -2.11
CA TYR A 86 8.20 -4.18 -1.43
C TYR A 86 9.67 -4.07 -0.99
N HIS A 87 10.23 -5.14 -0.46
CA HIS A 87 11.65 -5.18 -0.09
C HIS A 87 12.57 -4.96 -1.31
N ALA A 88 12.27 -5.57 -2.45
CA ALA A 88 13.03 -5.36 -3.69
C ALA A 88 12.96 -3.91 -4.17
N ASP A 89 11.78 -3.29 -4.14
CA ASP A 89 11.58 -1.87 -4.48
C ASP A 89 12.37 -0.95 -3.55
N VAL A 90 12.35 -1.20 -2.24
CA VAL A 90 13.10 -0.40 -1.27
C VAL A 90 14.61 -0.52 -1.47
N ILE A 91 15.13 -1.73 -1.73
CA ILE A 91 16.55 -1.92 -2.05
C ILE A 91 16.92 -1.15 -3.32
N ALA A 92 16.10 -1.20 -4.36
CA ALA A 92 16.35 -0.51 -5.62
C ALA A 92 16.29 1.02 -5.48
N TYR A 93 15.30 1.54 -4.76
CA TYR A 93 15.11 2.99 -4.56
C TYR A 93 16.22 3.59 -3.69
N GLN A 94 16.55 2.95 -2.57
CA GLN A 94 17.56 3.42 -1.63
C GLN A 94 18.99 3.03 -2.03
N ARG A 95 19.16 2.21 -3.08
CA ARG A 95 20.45 1.61 -3.50
C ARG A 95 21.18 0.96 -2.31
N LEU A 96 20.45 0.21 -1.51
CA LEU A 96 20.99 -0.44 -0.32
C LEU A 96 21.94 -1.57 -0.73
N GLU A 97 23.22 -1.43 -0.36
CA GLU A 97 24.26 -2.42 -0.61
C GLU A 97 24.90 -2.90 0.70
N GLY A 98 25.61 -4.03 0.64
CA GLY A 98 26.40 -4.54 1.76
C GLY A 98 25.57 -5.09 2.92
N ASP A 99 25.97 -4.77 4.15
CA ASP A 99 25.42 -5.37 5.38
C ASP A 99 23.98 -4.94 5.68
N TRP A 100 23.58 -3.74 5.24
CA TRP A 100 22.22 -3.25 5.40
C TRP A 100 21.21 -4.04 4.56
N ALA A 101 21.58 -4.42 3.33
CA ALA A 101 20.74 -5.26 2.48
C ALA A 101 20.57 -6.68 3.07
N LYS A 102 21.62 -7.24 3.67
CA LYS A 102 21.55 -8.53 4.38
C LYS A 102 20.67 -8.46 5.62
N ALA A 103 20.79 -7.39 6.41
CA ALA A 103 19.96 -7.17 7.59
C ALA A 103 18.47 -7.04 7.21
N ALA A 104 18.15 -6.28 6.15
CA ALA A 104 16.80 -6.14 5.61
C ALA A 104 16.22 -7.50 5.15
N ALA A 105 17.01 -8.29 4.42
CA ALA A 105 16.61 -9.63 3.98
C ALA A 105 16.33 -10.56 5.19
N GLY A 106 17.13 -10.47 6.25
CA GLY A 106 16.93 -11.22 7.49
C GLY A 106 15.65 -10.84 8.24
N ILE A 107 15.25 -9.56 8.19
CA ILE A 107 13.98 -9.10 8.77
C ILE A 107 12.80 -9.66 7.97
N VAL A 108 12.82 -9.57 6.64
CA VAL A 108 11.75 -10.09 5.79
C VAL A 108 11.58 -11.60 5.98
N LYS A 109 12.70 -12.35 6.01
CA LYS A 109 12.67 -13.79 6.26
C LYS A 109 11.99 -14.13 7.59
N ARG A 110 12.42 -13.51 8.69
CA ARG A 110 11.84 -13.74 10.02
C ARG A 110 10.34 -13.45 10.04
N ARG A 111 9.90 -12.39 9.36
CA ARG A 111 8.48 -12.03 9.31
C ARG A 111 7.67 -13.05 8.51
N VAL A 112 8.21 -13.58 7.41
CA VAL A 112 7.57 -14.64 6.64
C VAL A 112 7.50 -15.93 7.45
N ASP A 113 8.58 -16.33 8.13
CA ASP A 113 8.58 -17.52 8.98
C ASP A 113 7.52 -17.40 10.10
N GLN A 114 7.41 -16.22 10.75
CA GLN A 114 6.35 -15.94 11.72
C GLN A 114 4.94 -16.00 11.13
N LEU A 115 4.78 -15.67 9.85
CA LEU A 115 3.49 -15.68 9.18
C LEU A 115 3.01 -17.11 8.89
N ASP A 116 3.95 -18.02 8.58
CA ASP A 116 3.65 -19.43 8.30
C ASP A 116 3.46 -20.28 9.59
N GLU A 117 3.78 -19.72 10.77
CA GLU A 117 3.52 -20.34 12.08
C GLU A 117 2.08 -20.13 12.59
N PHE A 118 1.28 -19.28 11.94
CA PHE A 118 -0.15 -19.04 12.24
C PHE A 118 -1.08 -19.86 11.34
#